data_AF-A0A939T9Q5-F1
#
_entry.id   AF-A0A939T9Q5-F1
#
_cell.length_a   1.000
_cell.length_b   1.000
_cell.length_c   1.000
_cell.angle_alpha   90.00
_cell.angle_beta   90.00
_cell.angle_gamma   90.00
#
_symmetry.space_group_name_H-M   'P 1'
#
loop_
_entity.id
_entity.type
_entity.pdbx_description
1 polymer ?
#
loop_
_entity_poly.entity_id
_entity_poly.type
_entity_poly.pdbx_seq_one_letter_code
_entity_poly.pdbx_strand_id
1 'polypeptide(L)'
;MPVFDDYIRACRDEALDELGSAEGKMIHDLENGDSIDPAALVAVVAMRATARRWQYVVDMVDGECVDPADALVKVRDAARTILMDQRVPRHACPIEQEFARVRIEAARDFYRATAHVDALTVLNLATGNPTPGHPTTGNPATETGNAVHATTRPAGPRSRATSLDNS
;
A
#
# COMPACT_ATOMS: atom_id res chain seq x y z
N MET A 1 -9.34 -3.75 -15.00
CA MET A 1 -9.14 -4.59 -13.81
C MET A 1 -10.28 -4.34 -12.82
N PRO A 2 -11.51 -4.85 -13.08
CA PRO A 2 -12.68 -4.58 -12.25
C PRO A 2 -12.63 -5.26 -10.86
N VAL A 3 -11.84 -6.33 -10.71
CA VAL A 3 -11.82 -7.17 -9.49
C VAL A 3 -11.30 -6.45 -8.24
N PHE A 4 -10.29 -5.58 -8.39
CA PHE A 4 -9.72 -4.86 -7.23
C PHE A 4 -10.60 -3.70 -6.77
N ASP A 5 -11.28 -3.05 -7.71
CA ASP A 5 -12.19 -1.94 -7.43
C ASP A 5 -13.40 -2.42 -6.63
N ASP A 6 -14.01 -3.53 -7.07
CA ASP A 6 -15.11 -4.19 -6.35
C ASP A 6 -14.66 -4.68 -4.96
N TYR A 7 -13.46 -5.25 -4.86
CA TYR A 7 -12.88 -5.69 -3.58
C TYR A 7 -12.70 -4.53 -2.59
N ILE A 8 -12.09 -3.42 -3.02
CA ILE A 8 -11.85 -2.25 -2.15
C ILE A 8 -13.18 -1.66 -1.67
N ARG A 9 -14.18 -1.55 -2.56
CA ARG A 9 -15.50 -1.06 -2.18
C ARG A 9 -16.21 -2.00 -1.21
N ALA A 10 -16.14 -3.31 -1.42
CA ALA A 10 -16.67 -4.30 -0.47
C ALA A 10 -16.03 -4.18 0.92
N CYS A 11 -14.70 -4.05 0.99
CA CYS A 11 -14.01 -3.86 2.28
C CYS A 11 -14.33 -2.51 2.94
N ARG A 12 -14.53 -1.45 2.16
CA ARG A 12 -15.02 -0.16 2.69
C ARG A 12 -16.41 -0.33 3.29
N ASP A 13 -17.32 -0.94 2.56
CA ASP A 13 -18.73 -1.07 2.96
C ASP A 13 -18.83 -1.93 4.22
N GLU A 14 -18.13 -3.06 4.28
CA GLU A 14 -18.02 -3.89 5.49
C GLU A 14 -17.49 -3.08 6.69
N ALA A 15 -16.41 -2.31 6.52
CA ALA A 15 -15.86 -1.50 7.60
C ALA A 15 -16.80 -0.37 8.06
N LEU A 16 -17.61 0.19 7.15
CA LEU A 16 -18.62 1.20 7.48
C LEU A 16 -19.84 0.60 8.18
N ASP A 17 -20.29 -0.59 7.77
CA ASP A 17 -21.40 -1.30 8.38
C ASP A 17 -21.06 -1.76 9.81
N GLU A 18 -19.86 -2.31 10.00
CA GLU A 18 -19.35 -2.67 11.33
C GLU A 18 -19.24 -1.44 12.23
N LEU A 19 -18.72 -0.33 11.69
CA LEU A 19 -18.63 0.94 12.41
C LEU A 19 -20.03 1.45 12.81
N GLY A 20 -20.96 1.50 11.86
CA GLY A 20 -22.32 1.97 12.11
C GLY A 20 -23.04 1.14 13.16
N SER A 21 -22.82 -0.18 13.16
CA SER A 21 -23.36 -1.08 14.19
C SER A 21 -22.77 -0.81 15.57
N ALA A 22 -21.45 -0.61 15.66
CA ALA A 22 -20.76 -0.31 16.92
C ALA A 22 -21.13 1.07 17.49
N GLU A 23 -21.21 2.09 16.63
CA GLU A 23 -21.65 3.44 16.99
C GLU A 23 -23.11 3.45 17.44
N GLY A 24 -24.00 2.76 16.70
CA GLY A 24 -25.41 2.64 17.05
C GLY A 24 -25.61 1.99 18.41
N LYS A 25 -24.86 0.92 18.70
CA LYS A 25 -24.88 0.28 20.03
C LYS A 25 -24.43 1.25 21.13
N MET A 26 -23.33 1.95 20.93
CA MET A 26 -22.80 2.90 21.93
C MET A 26 -23.76 4.07 22.19
N ILE A 27 -24.44 4.57 21.15
CA ILE A 27 -25.48 5.61 21.29
C ILE A 27 -26.67 5.05 22.06
N HIS A 28 -27.11 3.83 21.75
CA HIS A 28 -28.22 3.19 22.46
C HIS A 28 -27.92 3.00 23.96
N ASP A 29 -26.70 2.56 24.29
CA ASP A 29 -26.24 2.41 25.68
C ASP A 29 -26.29 3.78 26.41
N LEU A 30 -25.85 4.87 25.76
CA LEU A 30 -25.97 6.23 26.30
C LEU A 30 -27.41 6.67 26.52
N GLU A 31 -28.30 6.39 25.57
CA GLU A 31 -29.73 6.74 25.67
C GLU A 31 -30.42 6.01 26.83
N ASN A 32 -29.97 4.78 27.13
CA ASN A 32 -30.44 4.00 28.28
C ASN A 32 -29.82 4.45 29.62
N GLY A 33 -28.87 5.39 29.59
CA GLY A 33 -28.17 5.89 30.78
C GLY A 33 -27.04 4.98 31.25
N ASP A 34 -26.60 4.02 30.43
CA ASP A 34 -25.47 3.15 30.73
C ASP A 34 -24.16 3.93 30.60
N SER A 35 -23.20 3.63 31.48
CA SER A 35 -21.86 4.19 31.38
C SER A 35 -21.11 3.52 30.23
N ILE A 36 -20.59 4.31 29.29
CA ILE A 36 -19.71 3.79 28.23
C ILE A 36 -18.41 3.26 28.87
N ASP A 37 -18.11 2.00 28.61
CA ASP A 37 -16.79 1.43 28.87
C ASP A 37 -15.72 2.14 28.02
N PRO A 38 -14.68 2.76 28.62
CA PRO A 38 -13.59 3.37 27.87
C PRO A 38 -12.98 2.44 26.81
N ALA A 39 -12.93 1.13 27.05
CA ALA A 39 -12.43 0.18 26.05
C ALA A 39 -13.35 0.07 24.83
N ALA A 40 -14.68 0.14 25.03
CA ALA A 40 -15.64 0.15 23.94
C ALA A 40 -15.54 1.44 23.09
N LEU A 41 -15.34 2.59 23.73
CA LEU A 41 -15.09 3.85 23.03
C LEU A 41 -13.82 3.76 22.18
N VAL A 42 -12.73 3.25 22.74
CA VAL A 42 -11.46 3.05 22.02
C VAL A 42 -11.66 2.14 20.81
N ALA A 43 -12.41 1.05 20.95
CA ALA A 43 -12.72 0.15 19.85
C ALA A 43 -13.50 0.85 18.72
N VAL A 44 -14.53 1.63 19.05
CA VAL A 44 -15.29 2.42 18.05
C VAL A 44 -14.39 3.42 17.32
N VAL A 45 -13.50 4.11 18.05
CA VAL A 45 -12.56 5.05 17.42
C VAL A 45 -11.56 4.31 16.52
N ALA A 46 -11.12 3.11 16.89
CA ALA A 46 -10.24 2.28 16.06
C ALA A 46 -10.96 1.83 14.76
N MET A 47 -12.20 1.33 14.88
CA MET A 47 -13.04 0.96 13.74
C MET A 47 -13.25 2.16 12.80
N ARG A 48 -13.54 3.34 13.36
CA ARG A 48 -13.69 4.59 12.58
C ARG A 48 -12.41 4.94 11.83
N ALA A 49 -11.25 4.80 12.47
CA ALA A 49 -9.97 5.05 11.85
C ALA A 49 -9.63 4.03 10.75
N THR A 50 -10.07 2.77 10.88
CA THR A 50 -9.93 1.74 9.85
C THR A 50 -10.86 2.02 8.66
N ALA A 51 -12.14 2.29 8.89
CA ALA A 51 -13.10 2.65 7.85
C ALA A 51 -12.63 3.89 7.04
N ARG A 52 -12.06 4.89 7.73
CA ARG A 52 -11.49 6.07 7.07
C ARG A 52 -10.31 5.76 6.15
N ARG A 53 -9.52 4.72 6.43
CA ARG A 53 -8.44 4.30 5.53
C ARG A 53 -8.98 3.65 4.27
N TRP A 54 -9.99 2.79 4.38
CA TRP A 54 -10.68 2.24 3.22
C TRP A 54 -11.35 3.32 2.38
N GLN A 55 -12.01 4.28 3.03
CA GLN A 55 -12.55 5.45 2.35
C GLN A 55 -11.46 6.21 1.59
N TYR A 56 -10.29 6.43 2.21
CA TYR A 56 -9.20 7.12 1.55
C TYR A 56 -8.66 6.37 0.32
N VAL A 57 -8.65 5.03 0.34
CA VAL A 57 -8.34 4.23 -0.86
C VAL A 57 -9.35 4.51 -1.96
N VAL A 58 -10.65 4.49 -1.65
CA VAL A 58 -11.71 4.78 -2.63
C VAL A 58 -11.62 6.21 -3.15
N ASP A 59 -11.36 7.19 -2.30
CA ASP A 59 -11.22 8.59 -2.69
C ASP A 59 -10.05 8.77 -3.70
N MET A 60 -8.96 8.02 -3.55
CA MET A 60 -7.87 8.03 -4.53
C MET A 60 -8.26 7.39 -5.87
N VAL A 61 -9.08 6.34 -5.84
CA VAL A 61 -9.58 5.69 -7.07
C VAL A 61 -10.56 6.60 -7.80
N ASP A 62 -11.58 7.08 -7.11
CA ASP A 62 -12.69 7.83 -7.70
C ASP A 62 -12.31 9.30 -7.97
N GLY A 63 -11.52 9.92 -7.07
CA GLY A 63 -11.19 11.35 -7.12
C GLY A 63 -9.87 11.66 -7.81
N GLU A 64 -8.85 10.81 -7.64
CA GLU A 64 -7.51 11.01 -8.23
C GLU A 64 -7.24 10.09 -9.44
N CYS A 65 -8.20 9.24 -9.81
CA CYS A 65 -8.09 8.28 -10.91
C CYS A 65 -6.88 7.33 -10.78
N VAL A 66 -6.47 7.01 -9.55
CA VAL A 66 -5.36 6.10 -9.27
C VAL A 66 -5.82 4.65 -9.51
N ASP A 67 -4.95 3.81 -10.07
CA ASP A 67 -5.25 2.38 -10.19
C ASP A 67 -5.59 1.80 -8.80
N PRO A 68 -6.68 1.01 -8.66
CA PRO A 68 -7.10 0.43 -7.38
C PRO A 68 -5.98 -0.28 -6.60
N ALA A 69 -5.11 -1.04 -7.28
CA ALA A 69 -4.02 -1.74 -6.61
C ALA A 69 -2.95 -0.76 -6.11
N ASP A 70 -2.61 0.27 -6.91
CA ASP A 70 -1.65 1.31 -6.52
C ASP A 70 -2.17 2.16 -5.36
N ALA A 71 -3.47 2.50 -5.36
CA ALA A 71 -4.10 3.23 -4.26
C ALA A 71 -4.00 2.42 -2.96
N LEU A 72 -4.32 1.13 -3.00
CA LEU A 72 -4.24 0.24 -1.84
C LEU A 72 -2.80 0.12 -1.31
N VAL A 73 -1.81 -0.03 -2.20
CA VAL A 73 -0.40 -0.07 -1.82
C VAL A 73 0.04 1.24 -1.16
N LYS A 74 -0.31 2.40 -1.73
CA LYS A 74 0.04 3.72 -1.15
C LYS A 74 -0.51 3.91 0.25
N VAL A 75 -1.79 3.58 0.47
CA VAL A 75 -2.41 3.71 1.81
C VAL A 75 -1.80 2.71 2.79
N ARG A 76 -1.45 1.52 2.32
CA ARG A 76 -0.76 0.52 3.14
C ARG A 76 0.66 0.96 3.53
N ASP A 77 1.41 1.58 2.63
CA ASP A 77 2.73 2.16 2.95
C ASP A 77 2.63 3.34 3.92
N ALA A 78 1.58 4.14 3.84
CA ALA A 78 1.29 5.15 4.85
C ALA A 78 1.01 4.51 6.22
N ALA A 79 0.24 3.43 6.28
CA ALA A 79 0.02 2.66 7.52
C ALA A 79 1.33 2.07 8.06
N ARG A 80 2.18 1.51 7.18
CA ARG A 80 3.51 1.01 7.54
C ARG A 80 4.39 2.11 8.15
N THR A 81 4.37 3.30 7.57
CA THR A 81 5.14 4.45 8.06
C THR A 81 4.71 4.84 9.47
N ILE A 82 3.40 4.87 9.75
CA ILE A 82 2.87 5.10 11.10
C ILE A 82 3.36 4.03 12.08
N LEU A 83 3.37 2.76 11.65
CA LEU A 83 3.85 1.63 12.45
C LEU A 83 5.37 1.60 12.66
N MET A 84 6.15 2.29 11.82
CA MET A 84 7.59 2.45 12.02
C MET A 84 7.89 3.60 12.98
N ASP A 85 7.17 4.72 12.87
CA ASP A 85 7.40 5.87 13.73
C ASP A 85 6.94 5.61 15.18
N GLN A 86 5.78 4.95 15.36
CA GLN A 86 5.17 4.60 16.66
C GLN A 86 5.18 5.74 17.71
N ARG A 87 5.20 7.01 17.27
CA ARG A 87 5.32 8.14 18.19
C ARG A 87 3.99 8.48 18.83
N VAL A 88 3.87 8.16 20.12
CA VAL A 88 2.91 8.79 21.02
C VAL A 88 3.57 10.05 21.61
N PRO A 89 3.04 11.27 21.34
CA PRO A 89 3.67 12.49 21.83
C PRO A 89 3.63 12.56 23.36
N ARG A 90 4.81 12.67 24.01
CA ARG A 90 4.92 12.63 25.48
C ARG A 90 4.37 13.87 26.19
N HIS A 91 4.33 15.00 25.50
CA HIS A 91 3.88 16.29 26.04
C HIS A 91 2.48 16.67 25.58
N ALA A 92 1.79 15.78 24.86
CA ALA A 92 0.41 15.98 24.44
C ALA A 92 -0.55 15.74 25.61
N CYS A 93 -1.76 16.32 25.52
CA CYS A 93 -2.80 16.04 26.51
C CYS A 93 -3.25 14.56 26.45
N PRO A 94 -3.86 14.00 27.51
CA PRO A 94 -4.25 12.59 27.54
C PRO A 94 -5.10 12.15 26.34
N ILE A 95 -6.01 13.02 25.88
CA ILE A 95 -6.89 12.76 24.73
C ILE A 95 -6.06 12.58 23.44
N GLU A 96 -5.09 13.47 23.19
CA GLU A 96 -4.21 13.39 22.03
C GLU A 96 -3.31 12.15 22.06
N GLN A 97 -2.86 11.74 23.26
CA GLN A 97 -2.09 10.52 23.45
C GLN A 97 -2.92 9.28 23.10
N GLU A 98 -4.18 9.22 23.52
CA GLU A 98 -5.09 8.13 23.16
C GLU A 98 -5.41 8.11 21.66
N PHE A 99 -5.68 9.26 21.05
CA PHE A 99 -5.82 9.31 19.58
C PHE A 99 -4.57 8.86 18.83
N ALA A 100 -3.37 9.11 19.36
CA ALA A 100 -2.14 8.58 18.77
C ALA A 100 -2.08 7.05 18.88
N ARG A 101 -2.45 6.47 20.03
CA ARG A 101 -2.51 5.02 20.23
C ARG A 101 -3.53 4.37 19.29
N VAL A 102 -4.73 4.92 19.20
CA VAL A 102 -5.78 4.40 18.31
C VAL A 102 -5.37 4.48 16.85
N ARG A 103 -4.69 5.56 16.43
CA ARG A 103 -4.16 5.65 15.06
C ARG A 103 -3.15 4.55 14.76
N ILE A 104 -2.26 4.22 15.70
CA ILE A 104 -1.27 3.14 15.57
C ILE A 104 -1.98 1.78 15.50
N GLU A 105 -2.97 1.54 16.34
CA GLU A 105 -3.76 0.31 16.35
C GLU A 105 -4.52 0.11 15.04
N ALA A 106 -5.26 1.11 14.59
CA ALA A 106 -5.96 1.04 13.31
C ALA A 106 -5.00 0.92 12.11
N ALA A 107 -3.78 1.47 12.19
CA ALA A 107 -2.75 1.22 11.18
C ALA A 107 -2.29 -0.24 11.19
N ARG A 108 -2.17 -0.85 12.37
CA ARG A 108 -1.80 -2.26 12.53
C ARG A 108 -2.87 -3.18 11.95
N ASP A 109 -4.14 -2.90 12.25
CA ASP A 109 -5.26 -3.71 11.77
C ASP A 109 -5.40 -3.62 10.27
N PHE A 110 -5.34 -2.40 9.71
CA PHE A 110 -5.35 -2.20 8.26
C PHE A 110 -4.17 -2.91 7.58
N TYR A 111 -2.95 -2.80 8.13
CA TYR A 111 -1.77 -3.45 7.56
C TYR A 111 -1.85 -4.98 7.61
N ARG A 112 -2.49 -5.55 8.65
CA ARG A 112 -2.76 -6.99 8.76
C ARG A 112 -3.84 -7.46 7.80
N ALA A 113 -4.97 -6.75 7.73
CA ALA A 113 -6.08 -7.08 6.84
C ALA A 113 -5.62 -7.10 5.36
N THR A 114 -4.71 -6.21 5.01
CA THR A 114 -4.15 -6.08 3.65
C THR A 114 -2.87 -6.88 3.42
N ALA A 115 -2.46 -7.78 4.32
CA ALA A 115 -1.21 -8.54 4.18
C ALA A 115 -1.17 -9.41 2.92
N HIS A 116 -2.31 -9.94 2.48
CA HIS A 116 -2.43 -10.73 1.26
C HIS A 116 -2.17 -9.92 -0.03
N VAL A 117 -2.21 -8.59 0.04
CA VAL A 117 -1.92 -7.70 -1.09
C VAL A 117 -0.45 -7.81 -1.53
N ASP A 118 0.48 -8.11 -0.62
CA ASP A 118 1.89 -8.41 -0.98
C ASP A 118 1.99 -9.61 -1.94
N ALA A 119 1.14 -10.61 -1.73
CA ALA A 119 1.12 -11.77 -2.61
C ALA A 119 0.54 -11.42 -3.99
N LEU A 120 -0.46 -10.54 -4.03
CA LEU A 120 -1.13 -10.13 -5.27
C LEU A 120 -0.28 -9.18 -6.13
N THR A 121 0.49 -8.27 -5.53
CA THR A 121 1.38 -7.35 -6.26
C THR A 121 2.59 -8.07 -6.86
N VAL A 122 3.16 -9.07 -6.16
CA VAL A 122 4.25 -9.92 -6.69
C VAL A 122 3.77 -10.75 -7.89
N LEU A 123 2.54 -11.28 -7.84
CA LEU A 123 1.93 -11.99 -8.96
C LEU A 123 1.70 -11.06 -10.16
N ASN A 124 1.20 -9.84 -9.93
CA ASN A 124 0.93 -8.88 -11.01
C ASN A 124 2.22 -8.43 -11.74
N LEU A 125 3.32 -8.26 -11.00
CA LEU A 125 4.66 -7.99 -11.55
C LEU A 125 5.22 -9.19 -12.34
N ALA A 126 4.93 -10.43 -11.91
CA ALA A 126 5.36 -11.64 -12.60
C ALA A 126 4.53 -11.95 -13.87
N THR A 127 3.29 -11.49 -13.95
CA THR A 127 2.43 -11.55 -15.15
C THR A 127 2.58 -10.35 -16.08
N GLY A 128 3.66 -9.56 -15.94
CA GLY A 128 4.14 -8.65 -16.99
C GLY A 128 4.43 -9.45 -18.26
N ASN A 129 3.39 -9.61 -19.07
CA ASN A 129 3.33 -10.40 -20.29
C ASN A 129 4.47 -10.01 -21.24
N PRO A 130 5.46 -10.87 -21.54
CA PRO A 130 6.26 -10.67 -22.74
C PRO A 130 5.33 -10.94 -23.92
N THR A 131 5.07 -9.90 -24.72
CA THR A 131 4.30 -9.97 -25.96
C THR A 131 4.64 -11.25 -26.75
N PRO A 132 3.68 -12.12 -27.08
CA PRO A 132 3.93 -13.22 -28.00
C PRO A 132 4.36 -12.61 -29.33
N GLY A 133 5.60 -12.86 -29.73
CA GLY A 133 6.12 -12.45 -31.04
C GLY A 133 5.19 -12.96 -32.13
N HIS A 134 4.50 -12.04 -32.80
CA HIS A 134 3.71 -12.35 -33.98
C HIS A 134 4.67 -12.87 -35.07
N PRO A 135 4.38 -14.02 -35.72
CA PRO A 135 5.20 -14.50 -36.83
C PRO A 135 4.93 -13.60 -38.03
N THR A 136 5.91 -12.81 -38.45
CA THR A 136 5.87 -12.21 -39.79
C THR A 136 6.46 -13.21 -40.77
N THR A 137 5.57 -13.94 -41.42
CA THR A 137 5.85 -14.75 -42.60
C THR A 137 6.30 -13.81 -43.73
N GLY A 138 7.58 -13.90 -44.11
CA GLY A 138 8.13 -13.24 -45.30
C GLY A 138 9.42 -13.92 -45.71
N ASN A 139 9.38 -14.68 -46.80
CA ASN A 139 10.51 -15.38 -47.44
C ASN A 139 10.55 -14.95 -48.92
N PRO A 140 11.63 -15.19 -49.70
CA PRO A 140 13.08 -15.08 -49.42
C PRO A 140 13.86 -14.35 -50.56
N ALA A 141 15.17 -14.07 -50.34
CA ALA A 141 16.23 -13.72 -51.32
C ALA A 141 16.05 -12.38 -52.10
N THR A 142 17.04 -11.51 -52.35
CA THR A 142 18.44 -11.67 -52.76
C THR A 142 19.08 -10.29 -52.66
N GLU A 143 20.28 -10.11 -52.09
CA GLU A 143 21.39 -9.41 -52.75
C GLU A 143 22.65 -9.36 -51.87
N THR A 144 23.76 -9.31 -52.58
CA THR A 144 25.10 -9.77 -52.24
C THR A 144 26.04 -8.57 -52.11
N GLY A 145 27.05 -8.66 -51.25
CA GLY A 145 28.22 -7.76 -51.22
C GLY A 145 28.17 -6.76 -50.07
N ASN A 146 29.23 -6.48 -49.32
CA ASN A 146 30.64 -6.66 -49.58
C ASN A 146 31.41 -6.78 -48.25
N ALA A 147 32.56 -7.44 -48.33
CA ALA A 147 33.35 -7.91 -47.22
C ALA A 147 34.29 -6.86 -46.57
N VAL A 148 34.85 -7.30 -45.43
CA VAL A 148 36.18 -7.01 -44.83
C VAL A 148 36.51 -5.63 -44.26
N HIS A 149 36.73 -5.58 -42.92
CA HIS A 149 38.02 -5.41 -42.21
C HIS A 149 37.74 -5.05 -40.73
N ALA A 150 37.99 -5.93 -39.76
CA ALA A 150 39.26 -6.18 -39.07
C ALA A 150 39.45 -5.34 -37.78
N THR A 151 39.43 -6.05 -36.63
CA THR A 151 40.37 -5.96 -35.48
C THR A 151 40.45 -4.60 -34.72
N THR A 152 40.25 -4.49 -33.41
CA THR A 152 41.13 -5.02 -32.36
C THR A 152 40.60 -4.63 -30.97
N ARG A 153 40.61 -5.56 -30.00
CA ARG A 153 40.59 -5.29 -28.54
C ARG A 153 42.03 -5.46 -28.02
N PRO A 154 42.52 -4.59 -27.11
CA PRO A 154 42.97 -5.04 -25.79
C PRO A 154 42.53 -4.05 -24.69
N ALA A 155 42.00 -4.45 -23.52
CA ALA A 155 42.61 -5.13 -22.38
C ALA A 155 43.56 -4.25 -21.52
N GLY A 156 43.02 -3.76 -20.38
CA GLY A 156 43.70 -3.59 -19.09
C GLY A 156 44.12 -2.16 -18.67
N PRO A 157 44.48 -1.92 -17.38
CA PRO A 157 44.10 -2.59 -16.14
C PRO A 157 43.70 -1.62 -14.98
N ARG A 158 43.39 -2.24 -13.83
CA ARG A 158 43.03 -1.68 -12.50
C ARG A 158 44.08 -0.70 -11.92
N SER A 159 43.62 0.26 -11.12
CA SER A 159 44.37 0.78 -9.95
C SER A 159 43.43 1.18 -8.81
N ARG A 160 43.88 0.87 -7.59
CA ARG A 160 43.26 1.00 -6.27
C ARG A 160 44.19 1.87 -5.41
N ALA A 161 43.64 2.82 -4.65
CA ALA A 161 44.22 3.50 -3.47
C ALA A 161 43.01 4.18 -2.78
N THR A 162 42.58 3.98 -1.53
CA THR A 162 43.21 3.91 -0.19
C THR A 162 43.89 5.21 0.26
N SER A 163 43.21 5.93 1.17
CA SER A 163 43.70 6.67 2.37
C SER A 163 42.76 7.85 2.65
N LEU A 164 41.96 7.92 3.73
CA LEU A 164 42.26 8.24 5.15
C LEU A 164 42.58 9.73 5.44
N ASP A 165 42.12 10.13 6.64
CA ASP A 165 42.23 11.39 7.39
C ASP A 165 41.26 12.55 7.04
N ASN A 166 40.32 12.98 7.90
CA ASN A 166 40.29 13.33 9.33
C ASN A 166 40.99 14.68 9.63
N SER A 167 40.18 15.73 9.77
CA SER A 167 40.42 16.94 10.58
C SER A 167 39.11 17.69 10.76
#